data_AF-A0ABD0QQ84-F1
#
_entry.id   AF-A0ABD0QQ84-F1
#
_cell.length_a   1.000
_cell.length_b   1.000
_cell.length_c   1.000
_cell.angle_alpha   90.00
_cell.angle_beta   90.00
_cell.angle_gamma   90.00
#
_symmetry.space_group_name_H-M   'P 1'
#
loop_
_entity.id
_entity.type
_entity.pdbx_description
1 polymer ?
#
loop_
_entity_poly.entity_id
_entity_poly.type
_entity_poly.pdbx_seq_one_letter_code
_entity_poly.pdbx_strand_id
1 'polypeptide(L)' 'VQLMVDEYKAANLAASKLCEQISELLLVRVDGKMVYGDLEFQEDQQSHQHSQLLRLQNAHQDIIKNLARVYGTFHLDGPE' A
#
# COMPACT_ATOMS: atom_id res chain seq x y z
N VAL A 1 12.80 -21.74 -14.28
CA VAL A 1 13.54 -20.47 -14.44
C VAL A 1 12.72 -19.32 -15.04
N GLN A 2 12.38 -19.27 -16.34
CA GLN A 2 11.73 -18.08 -16.95
C GLN A 2 10.40 -17.68 -16.27
N LEU A 3 9.52 -18.65 -15.99
CA LEU A 3 8.26 -18.40 -15.28
C LEU A 3 8.48 -17.81 -13.88
N MET A 4 9.48 -18.29 -13.13
CA MET A 4 9.82 -17.74 -11.81
C MET A 4 10.35 -16.32 -11.89
N VAL A 5 11.16 -16.00 -12.91
CA VAL A 5 11.66 -14.65 -13.16
C VAL A 5 10.49 -13.70 -13.46
N ASP A 6 9.50 -14.15 -14.22
CA ASP A 6 8.33 -13.35 -14.57
C ASP A 6 7.41 -13.15 -13.35
N GLU A 7 7.20 -14.19 -12.53
CA GLU A 7 6.47 -14.09 -11.26
C GLU A 7 7.12 -13.13 -10.26
N TYR A 8 8.45 -13.18 -10.14
CA TYR A 8 9.22 -12.28 -9.31
C TYR A 8 9.07 -10.83 -9.76
N LYS A 9 9.26 -10.55 -11.07
CA LYS A 9 9.10 -9.21 -11.63
C LYS A 9 7.69 -8.66 -11.38
N ALA A 10 6.67 -9.49 -11.56
CA ALA A 10 5.28 -9.10 -11.33
C ALA A 10 5.01 -8.77 -9.86
N ALA A 11 5.49 -9.60 -8.93
CA ALA A 11 5.34 -9.37 -7.50
C ALA A 11 6.11 -8.13 -7.02
N ASN A 12 7.32 -7.91 -7.52
CA ASN A 12 8.13 -6.74 -7.19
C ASN A 12 7.48 -5.45 -7.72
N LEU A 13 6.96 -5.47 -8.96
CA LEU A 13 6.21 -4.34 -9.51
C LEU A 13 4.94 -4.02 -8.69
N ALA A 14 4.22 -5.05 -8.26
CA ALA A 14 3.04 -4.89 -7.40
C ALA A 14 3.40 -4.27 -6.04
N ALA A 15 4.49 -4.75 -5.41
CA ALA A 15 4.98 -4.18 -4.16
C ALA A 15 5.41 -2.72 -4.32
N SER A 16 6.16 -2.37 -5.37
CA SER A 16 6.57 -0.98 -5.63
C SER A 16 5.37 -0.04 -5.81
N LYS A 17 4.34 -0.46 -6.54
CA LYS A 17 3.10 0.33 -6.71
C LYS A 17 2.38 0.54 -5.38
N LEU A 18 2.35 -0.46 -4.51
CA LEU A 18 1.77 -0.32 -3.17
C LEU A 18 2.59 0.65 -2.31
N CYS A 19 3.93 0.63 -2.42
CA CYS A 19 4.80 1.61 -1.75
C CYS A 19 4.58 3.04 -2.24
N GLU A 20 4.40 3.24 -3.55
CA GLU A 20 4.01 4.54 -4.13
C GLU A 20 2.66 5.01 -3.60
N GLN A 21 1.66 4.13 -3.56
CA GLN A 21 0.36 4.47 -2.97
C GLN A 21 0.51 4.86 -1.49
N ILE A 22 1.32 4.15 -0.72
CA ILE A 22 1.58 4.46 0.69
C ILE A 22 2.16 5.87 0.85
N SER A 23 3.10 6.29 0.00
CA SER A 23 3.72 7.61 0.10
C SER A 23 2.74 8.76 -0.18
N GLU A 24 1.66 8.48 -0.91
CA GLU A 24 0.61 9.45 -1.27
C GLU A 24 -0.55 9.51 -0.26
N LEU A 25 -0.68 8.52 0.64
CA LEU A 25 -1.82 8.42 1.59
C LEU A 25 -1.81 9.47 2.72
N LEU A 26 -0.77 10.29 2.92
CA LEU A 26 -0.69 11.19 4.09
C LEU A 26 -1.02 12.67 3.79
N LEU A 27 -1.53 12.98 2.60
CA LEU A 27 -1.94 14.33 2.28
C LEU A 27 -3.32 14.62 2.91
N VAL A 28 -3.33 15.42 3.98
CA VAL A 28 -4.56 16.02 4.52
C VAL A 28 -5.27 16.72 3.36
N ARG A 29 -6.51 16.32 3.07
CA ARG A 29 -7.32 16.98 2.07
C ARG A 29 -7.77 18.34 2.63
N VAL A 30 -7.15 19.41 2.16
CA VAL A 30 -7.59 20.77 2.44
C VAL A 30 -8.16 21.36 1.15
N ASP A 31 -9.47 21.58 1.13
CA ASP A 31 -10.09 22.35 0.05
C ASP A 31 -9.94 23.84 0.39
N GLY A 32 -9.16 24.57 -0.41
CA GLY A 32 -8.91 26.00 -0.20
C GLY A 32 -10.14 26.90 -0.35
N LYS A 33 -11.28 26.35 -0.78
CA LYS A 33 -12.56 27.06 -0.87
C LYS A 33 -13.53 26.72 0.27
N MET A 34 -13.21 25.73 1.10
CA MET A 34 -14.09 25.27 2.17
C MET A 34 -13.85 26.10 3.43
N VAL A 35 -14.93 26.69 3.96
CA VAL A 35 -14.91 27.38 5.25
C VAL A 35 -15.48 26.40 6.27
N TYR A 36 -14.63 25.93 7.17
CA TYR A 36 -15.05 25.00 8.23
C TYR A 36 -15.74 25.78 9.36
N GLY A 37 -16.92 25.29 9.76
CA GLY A 37 -17.57 25.67 11.01
C GLY A 37 -16.96 24.98 12.23
N ASP A 38 -17.57 25.17 13.40
CA ASP A 38 -17.11 24.54 14.65
C ASP A 38 -16.97 23.02 14.48
N LEU A 39 -15.77 22.50 14.77
CA LEU A 39 -15.39 21.09 14.76
C LEU A 39 -15.45 20.35 13.41
N GLU A 40 -16.06 20.89 12.35
CA GLU A 40 -16.19 20.23 11.04
C GLU A 40 -14.84 19.80 10.46
N PHE A 41 -13.82 20.66 10.58
CA PHE A 41 -12.45 20.30 10.13
C PHE A 41 -11.89 19.11 10.89
N GLN A 42 -12.12 19.07 12.20
CA GLN A 42 -11.61 18.00 13.07
C GLN A 42 -12.29 16.67 12.73
N GLU A 43 -13.60 16.68 12.50
CA GLU A 43 -14.36 15.48 12.11
C GLU A 43 -13.89 14.95 10.74
N ASP A 44 -13.74 15.83 9.75
CA ASP A 44 -13.21 15.46 8.42
C ASP A 44 -11.79 14.92 8.53
N GLN A 45 -10.94 15.54 9.37
CA GLN A 45 -9.58 15.08 9.58
C GLN A 45 -9.52 13.71 10.27
N GLN A 46 -10.39 13.45 11.25
CA GLN A 46 -10.49 12.15 11.92
C GLN A 46 -10.98 11.06 10.95
N SER A 47 -12.02 11.34 10.16
CA SER A 47 -12.55 10.44 9.14
C SER A 47 -11.49 10.12 8.08
N HIS A 48 -10.77 11.14 7.61
CA HIS A 48 -9.64 10.98 6.71
C HIS A 48 -8.56 10.09 7.33
N GLN A 49 -8.07 10.40 8.54
CA GLN A 49 -7.04 9.62 9.22
C GLN A 49 -7.44 8.14 9.36
N HIS A 50 -8.69 7.86 9.72
CA HIS A 50 -9.20 6.49 9.83
C HIS A 50 -9.17 5.76 8.48
N SER A 51 -9.66 6.40 7.42
CA SER A 51 -9.65 5.86 6.06
C SER A 51 -8.22 5.60 5.55
N GLN A 52 -7.31 6.54 5.77
CA GLN A 52 -5.92 6.42 5.34
C GLN A 52 -5.19 5.33 6.15
N LEU A 53 -5.45 5.19 7.45
CA LEU A 53 -4.91 4.11 8.27
C LEU A 53 -5.34 2.73 7.74
N LEU A 54 -6.62 2.56 7.41
CA LEU A 54 -7.11 1.31 6.84
C LEU A 54 -6.45 0.99 5.49
N ARG A 55 -6.29 2.01 4.63
CA ARG A 55 -5.61 1.87 3.33
C ARG A 55 -4.13 1.49 3.51
N LEU A 56 -3.43 2.11 4.46
CA LEU A 56 -2.04 1.78 4.80
C LEU A 56 -1.90 0.35 5.29
N GLN A 57 -2.78 -0.09 6.19
CA GLN A 57 -2.77 -1.45 6.71
C GLN A 57 -3.01 -2.49 5.61
N ASN A 58 -3.98 -2.24 4.72
CA ASN A 58 -4.27 -3.14 3.60
C ASN A 58 -3.08 -3.21 2.62
N ALA A 59 -2.53 -2.07 2.22
CA ALA A 59 -1.39 -2.02 1.32
C ALA A 59 -0.17 -2.75 1.91
N HIS A 60 0.10 -2.56 3.20
CA HIS A 60 1.16 -3.26 3.91
C HIS A 60 0.96 -4.77 3.93
N GLN A 61 -0.25 -5.24 4.24
CA GLN A 61 -0.58 -6.66 4.22
C GLN A 61 -0.41 -7.27 2.82
N ASP A 62 -0.78 -6.56 1.77
CA ASP A 62 -0.62 -7.05 0.41
C ASP A 62 0.84 -7.08 -0.04
N ILE A 63 1.68 -6.12 0.42
CA ILE A 63 3.14 -6.20 0.24
C ILE A 63 3.70 -7.47 0.92
N ILE A 64 3.31 -7.75 2.17
CA ILE A 64 3.75 -8.95 2.89
C ILE A 64 3.37 -10.22 2.12
N LYS A 65 2.13 -10.32 1.64
CA LYS A 65 1.67 -11.47 0.84
C LYS A 65 2.48 -11.62 -0.45
N ASN A 66 2.76 -10.52 -1.15
CA ASN A 66 3.57 -10.53 -2.37
C ASN A 66 4.99 -11.03 -2.10
N LEU A 67 5.64 -10.53 -1.03
CA LEU A 67 6.98 -10.98 -0.63
C LEU A 67 6.99 -12.44 -0.18
N ALA A 68 5.97 -12.90 0.55
CA ALA A 68 5.83 -14.30 0.95
C ALA A 68 5.65 -15.23 -0.26
N ARG A 69 4.88 -14.80 -1.28
CA ARG A 69 4.74 -15.55 -2.53
C ARG A 69 6.07 -15.66 -3.26
N VAL A 70 6.80 -14.54 -3.37
CA VAL A 70 8.16 -14.53 -3.96
C VAL A 70 9.07 -15.52 -3.23
N TYR A 71 9.10 -15.46 -1.90
CA TYR A 71 9.90 -16.38 -1.10
C TYR A 71 9.52 -17.84 -1.38
N GLY A 72 8.22 -18.16 -1.44
CA GLY A 72 7.73 -19.51 -1.75
C GLY A 72 8.18 -20.00 -3.14
N THR A 73 8.15 -19.14 -4.15
CA THR A 73 8.60 -19.47 -5.51
C THR A 73 10.08 -19.86 -5.53
N PHE A 74 10.95 -19.12 -4.81
CA PHE A 74 12.40 -19.40 -4.81
C PHE A 74 12.83 -20.48 -3.81
N HIS A 75 12.11 -20.67 -2.71
CA HIS A 75 12.47 -21.66 -1.68
C HIS A 75 12.30 -23.11 -2.15
N LEU A 76 11.45 -23.35 -3.16
CA LEU A 76 11.23 -24.66 -3.77
C LEU A 76 12.27 -25.01 -4.86
N ASP A 77 13.03 -24.04 -5.34
CA ASP A 77 14.07 -24.20 -6.38
C ASP A 77 15.43 -24.57 -5.74
N GLY A 78 15.43 -25.62 -4.91
CA GLY A 78 16.62 -26.12 -4.18
C GLY A 78 17.85 -26.32 -5.07
N PRO A 79 19.06 -26.44 -4.50
CA PRO A 79 20.30 -26.39 -5.27
C PRO A 79 20.34 -27.52 -6.30
N GLU A 80 20.41 -27.17 -7.58
CA GLU A 80 20.82 -28.08 -8.66
C GLU A 80 22.22 -28.67 -8.39
#